data_AF-C5CH95-F1
#
_entry.id   AF-C5CH95-F1
#
_cell.length_a   1.000
_cell.length_b   1.000
_cell.length_c   1.000
_cell.angle_alpha   90.00
_cell.angle_beta   90.00
_cell.angle_gamma   90.00
#
_symmetry.space_group_name_H-M   'P 1'
#
loop_
_entity.id
_entity.type
_entity.pdbx_description
1 polymer ?
#
loop_
_entity_poly.entity_id
_entity_poly.type
_entity_poly.pdbx_seq_one_letter_code
_entity_poly.pdbx_strand_id
1 'polypeptide(L)'
;MRKTKKGNSTIFITVILIFALVAVVSAGILRIGSEIVRLRQGFVDIAIKRITLESAKELLDFSKTYQTPLNLTLNEYELKSYFKDGEWWVEIQWDDTVEILREYP
;
A
#
# COMPACT_ATOMS: atom_id res chain seq x y z
N MET A 1 -19.26 65.35 13.33
CA MET A 1 -18.00 64.69 12.94
C MET A 1 -18.14 63.17 13.16
N ARG A 2 -18.44 62.37 12.13
CA ARG A 2 -18.46 60.90 12.22
C ARG A 2 -17.38 60.33 11.30
N LYS A 3 -16.18 60.12 11.85
CA LYS A 3 -15.07 59.42 11.18
C LYS A 3 -14.58 58.27 12.08
N THR A 4 -15.36 57.20 12.22
CA THR A 4 -14.89 55.98 12.93
C THR A 4 -15.35 54.64 12.33
N LYS A 5 -16.19 54.62 11.28
CA LYS A 5 -16.67 53.33 10.72
C LYS A 5 -15.73 52.65 9.72
N LYS A 6 -14.81 53.39 9.06
CA LYS A 6 -13.94 52.82 8.00
C LYS A 6 -12.80 51.95 8.53
N GLY A 7 -12.20 52.28 9.68
CA GLY A 7 -11.06 51.53 10.23
C GLY A 7 -11.42 50.12 10.68
N ASN A 8 -12.58 49.95 11.32
CA ASN A 8 -13.05 48.63 11.76
C ASN A 8 -13.32 47.69 10.57
N SER A 9 -14.03 48.15 9.53
CA SER A 9 -14.32 47.31 8.36
C SER A 9 -13.05 46.83 7.65
N THR A 10 -12.03 47.68 7.53
CA THR A 10 -10.75 47.27 6.93
C THR A 10 -10.06 46.20 7.76
N ILE A 11 -10.04 46.32 9.10
CA ILE A 11 -9.46 45.31 10.00
C ILE A 11 -10.19 43.98 9.86
N PHE A 12 -11.52 43.98 9.83
CA PHE A 12 -12.32 42.76 9.64
C PHE A 12 -11.99 42.07 8.30
N ILE A 13 -11.88 42.83 7.21
CA ILE A 13 -11.54 42.28 5.89
C ILE A 13 -10.14 41.66 5.91
N THR A 14 -9.15 42.34 6.51
CA THR A 14 -7.78 41.82 6.62
C THR A 14 -7.74 40.52 7.42
N VAL A 15 -8.48 40.45 8.54
CA VAL A 15 -8.56 39.22 9.36
C VAL A 15 -9.19 38.07 8.58
N ILE A 16 -10.29 38.31 7.87
CA ILE A 16 -10.95 37.29 7.03
C ILE A 16 -10.00 36.78 5.93
N LEU A 17 -9.23 37.67 5.30
CA LEU A 17 -8.24 37.28 4.28
C LEU A 17 -7.13 36.43 4.88
N ILE A 18 -6.64 36.75 6.08
CA ILE A 18 -5.64 35.93 6.78
C ILE A 18 -6.22 34.55 7.10
N PHE A 19 -7.44 34.48 7.63
CA PHE A 19 -8.09 33.20 7.92
C PHE A 19 -8.33 32.36 6.65
N ALA A 20 -8.73 32.98 5.55
CA ALA A 20 -8.88 32.30 4.27
C ALA A 20 -7.54 31.73 3.78
N LEU A 21 -6.45 32.48 3.95
CA LEU A 21 -5.11 32.05 3.55
C LEU A 21 -4.63 30.88 4.41
N VAL A 22 -4.84 30.95 5.73
CA VAL A 22 -4.54 29.83 6.66
C VAL A 22 -5.37 28.60 6.30
N ALA A 23 -6.66 28.74 6.01
CA ALA A 23 -7.52 27.62 5.63
C ALA A 23 -7.04 26.92 4.35
N VAL A 24 -6.62 27.68 3.33
CA VAL A 24 -6.06 27.12 2.09
C VAL A 24 -4.77 26.36 2.36
N VAL A 25 -3.87 26.91 3.18
CA VAL A 25 -2.61 26.25 3.56
C VAL A 25 -2.89 24.96 4.34
N SER A 26 -3.79 24.99 5.32
CA SER A 26 -4.18 23.81 6.09
C SER A 26 -4.82 22.73 5.20
N ALA A 27 -5.69 23.10 4.26
CA ALA A 27 -6.27 22.17 3.31
C ALA A 27 -5.20 21.52 2.40
N GLY A 28 -4.19 22.29 1.97
CA GLY A 28 -3.05 21.79 1.22
C GLY A 28 -2.23 20.75 2.00
N ILE A 29 -1.94 21.03 3.28
CA ILE A 29 -1.21 20.10 4.16
C ILE A 29 -1.97 18.78 4.36
N LEU A 30 -3.29 18.86 4.59
CA LEU A 30 -4.13 17.67 4.75
C LEU A 30 -4.14 16.81 3.48
N ARG A 31 -4.18 17.44 2.31
CA ARG A 31 -4.11 16.74 1.02
C ARG A 31 -2.78 16.02 0.84
N ILE A 32 -1.66 16.67 1.11
CA ILE A 32 -0.32 16.07 1.04
C ILE A 32 -0.22 14.90 2.04
N GLY A 33 -0.71 15.07 3.26
CA GLY A 33 -0.74 14.01 4.26
C GLY A 33 -1.49 12.77 3.77
N SER A 34 -2.65 12.95 3.13
CA SER A 34 -3.43 11.84 2.56
C SER A 34 -2.71 11.13 1.41
N GLU A 35 -1.99 11.87 0.56
CA GLU A 35 -1.22 11.30 -0.55
C GLU A 35 -0.01 10.50 -0.04
N ILE A 36 0.68 10.98 1.00
CA ILE A 36 1.80 10.26 1.63
C ILE A 36 1.33 8.94 2.25
N VAL A 37 0.19 8.94 2.95
CA VAL A 37 -0.38 7.71 3.52
C VAL A 37 -0.72 6.71 2.41
N ARG A 38 -1.32 7.18 1.32
CA ARG A 38 -1.65 6.34 0.17
C ARG A 38 -0.40 5.75 -0.49
N LEU A 39 0.65 6.57 -0.67
CA LEU A 39 1.93 6.11 -1.21
C LEU A 39 2.57 5.07 -0.29
N ARG A 40 2.56 5.31 1.03
CA ARG A 40 3.09 4.36 2.01
C ARG A 40 2.38 3.01 1.92
N GLN A 41 1.05 3.01 1.84
CA GLN A 41 0.27 1.78 1.68
C GLN A 41 0.67 1.06 0.39
N GLY A 42 0.74 1.76 -0.74
CA GLY A 42 1.19 1.17 -2.00
C GLY A 42 2.60 0.57 -1.94
N PHE A 43 3.54 1.21 -1.25
CA PHE A 43 4.89 0.63 -1.04
C PHE A 43 4.86 -0.63 -0.18
N VAL A 44 4.03 -0.66 0.87
CA VAL A 44 3.88 -1.84 1.73
C VAL A 44 3.28 -3.00 0.93
N ASP A 45 2.23 -2.76 0.14
CA ASP A 45 1.59 -3.79 -0.67
C ASP A 45 2.55 -4.39 -1.70
N ILE A 46 3.35 -3.53 -2.37
CA ILE A 46 4.39 -3.97 -3.31
C ILE A 46 5.48 -4.77 -2.59
N ALA A 47 5.92 -4.32 -1.41
CA ALA A 47 6.94 -5.01 -0.64
C ALA A 47 6.46 -6.39 -0.19
N ILE A 48 5.22 -6.49 0.34
CA ILE A 48 4.60 -7.76 0.72
C ILE A 48 4.53 -8.69 -0.49
N LYS A 49 4.01 -8.22 -1.63
CA LYS A 49 3.92 -9.03 -2.85
C LYS A 49 5.29 -9.56 -3.28
N ARG A 50 6.33 -8.72 -3.24
CA ARG A 50 7.69 -9.12 -3.62
C ARG A 50 8.24 -10.20 -2.68
N ILE A 51 8.07 -10.02 -1.36
CA ILE A 51 8.50 -11.00 -0.36
C ILE A 51 7.74 -12.32 -0.54
N THR A 52 6.42 -12.28 -0.74
CA THR A 52 5.61 -13.49 -0.99
C THR A 52 6.11 -14.25 -2.22
N LEU A 53 6.44 -13.55 -3.30
CA LEU A 53 6.95 -14.17 -4.53
C LEU A 53 8.35 -14.79 -4.32
N GLU A 54 9.21 -14.13 -3.54
CA GLU A 54 10.54 -14.64 -3.20
C GLU A 54 10.43 -15.88 -2.29
N SER A 55 9.57 -15.83 -1.27
CA SER A 55 9.26 -16.99 -0.42
C SER A 55 8.61 -18.14 -1.21
N ALA A 56 7.79 -17.87 -2.22
CA ALA A 56 7.22 -18.89 -3.09
C ALA A 56 8.30 -19.63 -3.89
N LYS A 57 9.33 -18.91 -4.35
CA LYS A 57 10.48 -19.52 -5.04
C LYS A 57 11.31 -20.37 -4.09
N GLU A 58 11.62 -19.87 -2.91
CA GLU A 58 12.33 -20.65 -1.88
C GLU A 58 11.55 -21.91 -1.48
N LEU A 59 10.22 -21.80 -1.38
CA LEU A 59 9.35 -22.94 -1.11
C LEU A 59 9.39 -23.97 -2.24
N LEU A 60 9.40 -23.50 -3.50
CA LEU A 60 9.54 -24.36 -4.67
C LEU A 60 10.88 -25.11 -4.64
N ASP A 61 11.98 -24.40 -4.40
CA ASP A 61 13.33 -24.96 -4.33
C ASP A 61 13.49 -25.95 -3.19
N PHE A 62 12.93 -25.63 -2.01
CA PHE A 62 12.87 -26.55 -0.89
C PHE A 62 12.11 -27.83 -1.26
N SER A 63 10.92 -27.67 -1.84
CA SER A 63 10.04 -28.80 -2.16
C SER A 63 10.68 -29.72 -3.21
N LYS A 64 11.39 -29.15 -4.18
CA LYS A 64 12.23 -29.87 -5.15
C LYS A 64 13.37 -30.64 -4.49
N THR A 65 14.10 -29.98 -3.58
CA THR A 65 15.28 -30.54 -2.94
C THR A 65 14.92 -31.70 -2.00
N TYR A 66 13.87 -31.53 -1.21
CA TYR A 66 13.45 -32.50 -0.19
C TYR A 66 12.28 -33.38 -0.64
N GLN A 67 11.82 -33.23 -1.88
CA GLN A 67 10.72 -33.99 -2.49
C GLN A 67 9.46 -34.03 -1.60
N THR A 68 9.17 -32.94 -0.90
CA THR A 68 8.11 -32.86 0.11
C THR A 68 7.19 -31.68 -0.17
N PRO A 69 5.87 -31.89 -0.29
CA PRO A 69 4.91 -30.79 -0.40
C PRO A 69 4.79 -30.06 0.94
N LEU A 70 4.63 -28.75 0.87
CA LEU A 70 4.53 -27.87 2.02
C LEU A 70 3.40 -26.87 1.81
N ASN A 71 2.74 -26.53 2.90
CA ASN A 71 1.79 -25.44 2.97
C ASN A 71 2.27 -24.45 4.01
N LEU A 72 2.41 -23.18 3.62
CA LEU A 72 2.83 -22.10 4.49
C LEU A 72 1.85 -20.93 4.36
N THR A 73 1.60 -20.22 5.46
CA THR A 73 0.80 -19.00 5.44
C THR A 73 1.71 -17.82 5.83
N LEU A 74 1.81 -16.83 4.95
CA LEU A 74 2.64 -15.64 5.12
C LEU A 74 1.82 -14.38 4.84
N ASN A 75 1.59 -13.54 5.85
CA ASN A 75 0.87 -12.27 5.71
C ASN A 75 -0.48 -12.42 4.97
N GLU A 76 -1.29 -13.41 5.35
CA GLU A 76 -2.59 -13.74 4.74
C GLU A 76 -2.51 -14.36 3.33
N TYR A 77 -1.30 -14.55 2.77
CA TYR A 77 -1.08 -15.37 1.59
C TYR A 77 -0.89 -16.82 1.99
N GLU A 78 -1.59 -17.73 1.32
CA GLU A 78 -1.39 -19.16 1.45
C GLU A 78 -0.51 -19.66 0.29
N LEU A 79 0.59 -20.33 0.63
CA LEU A 79 1.60 -20.84 -0.29
C LEU A 79 1.58 -22.36 -0.21
N LYS A 80 1.07 -23.02 -1.26
CA LYS A 80 0.99 -24.48 -1.34
C LYS A 80 1.92 -25.00 -2.42
N SER A 81 2.93 -25.78 -2.04
CA SER A 81 3.73 -26.53 -3.00
C SER A 81 3.16 -27.93 -3.22
N TYR A 82 3.17 -28.36 -4.48
CA TYR A 82 2.72 -29.68 -4.87
C TYR A 82 3.46 -30.18 -6.11
N PHE A 83 3.52 -31.51 -6.24
CA PHE A 83 4.11 -32.17 -7.40
C PHE A 83 3.00 -32.63 -8.36
N LYS A 84 3.06 -32.19 -9.61
CA LYS A 84 2.06 -32.51 -10.63
C LYS A 84 2.70 -32.57 -12.01
N ASP A 85 2.32 -33.59 -12.79
CA ASP A 85 2.77 -33.77 -14.18
C ASP A 85 4.31 -33.85 -14.35
N GLY A 86 5.00 -34.38 -13.34
CA GLY A 86 6.46 -34.52 -13.33
C GLY A 86 7.22 -33.26 -12.91
N GLU A 87 6.51 -32.18 -12.58
CA GLU A 87 7.08 -30.89 -12.19
C GLU A 87 6.61 -30.46 -10.81
N TRP A 88 7.41 -29.62 -10.15
CA TRP A 88 7.03 -28.98 -8.89
C TRP A 88 6.38 -27.63 -9.18
N TRP A 89 5.31 -27.35 -8.44
CA TRP A 89 4.48 -26.17 -8.57
C TRP A 89 4.31 -25.51 -7.22
N VAL A 90 4.12 -24.19 -7.21
CA VAL A 90 3.67 -23.44 -6.03
C VAL A 90 2.46 -22.61 -6.39
N GLU A 91 1.39 -22.79 -5.63
CA GLU A 91 0.20 -21.98 -5.68
C GLU A 91 0.26 -20.91 -4.58
N ILE A 92 0.07 -19.67 -4.98
CA ILE A 92 -0.07 -18.51 -4.11
C ILE A 92 -1.55 -18.12 -4.13
N GLN A 93 -2.22 -18.23 -2.99
CA GLN A 93 -3.60 -17.82 -2.82
C GLN A 93 -3.68 -16.59 -1.91
N TRP A 94 -4.41 -15.57 -2.34
CA TRP A 94 -4.81 -14.44 -1.49
C TRP A 94 -6.26 -14.10 -1.76
N ASP A 95 -7.08 -14.10 -0.70
CA ASP A 95 -8.52 -13.89 -0.81
C ASP A 95 -9.13 -14.85 -1.85
N ASP A 96 -9.81 -14.33 -2.88
CA ASP A 96 -10.38 -15.12 -4.00
C ASP A 96 -9.43 -15.28 -5.20
N THR A 97 -8.20 -14.75 -5.14
CA THR A 97 -7.26 -14.81 -6.26
C THR A 97 -6.22 -15.90 -6.07
N VAL A 98 -5.96 -16.65 -7.13
CA VAL A 98 -4.97 -17.72 -7.17
C VAL A 98 -3.95 -17.43 -8.27
N GLU A 99 -2.68 -17.39 -7.92
CA GLU A 99 -1.54 -17.28 -8.85
C GLU A 99 -0.68 -18.54 -8.74
N ILE A 100 -0.38 -19.15 -9.88
CA ILE A 100 0.41 -20.40 -9.94
C ILE A 100 1.78 -20.07 -10.50
N LEU A 101 2.81 -20.35 -9.71
CA LEU A 101 4.19 -20.29 -10.13
C LEU A 101 4.67 -21.70 -10.52
N ARG A 102 5.22 -21.75 -11.72
CA ARG A 102 6.09 -22.84 -12.19
C ARG A 102 7.42 -22.27 -12.58
N GLU A 103 8.47 -23.05 -12.41
CA GLU A 103 9.75 -22.67 -13.02
C GLU A 103 9.60 -22.84 -14.53
N TYR A 104 9.75 -21.75 -15.28
CA TYR A 104 9.90 -21.82 -16.72
C TYR A 104 11.33 -22.32 -17.03
N PRO A 105 11.49 -23.24 -17.99
CA PRO A 105 12.81 -23.76 -18.38
C PRO A 105 13.73 -22.67 -18.94
#